data_AF-A0A2U1ML10-F1
#
_entry.id   AF-A0A2U1ML10-F1
#
_cell.length_a   1.000
_cell.length_b   1.000
_cell.length_c   1.000
_cell.angle_alpha   90.00
_cell.angle_beta   90.00
_cell.angle_gamma   90.00
#
_symmetry.space_group_name_H-M   'P 1'
#
loop_
_entity.id
_entity.type
_entity.pdbx_description
1 polymer ?
#
loop_
_entity_poly.entity_id
_entity_poly.type
_entity_poly.pdbx_seq_one_letter_code
_entity_poly.pdbx_strand_id
1 'polypeptide(L)' 'MEVVEESGRERLKRHRVEMSGHVWIPDTWGQEGLLKNWIDSTVFDSSLEKSNIMSARDALIQEGRSTTLRIENSC' A
#
# COMPACT_ATOMS: atom_id res chain seq x y z
N MET A 1 22.23 -18.65 -28.12
CA MET A 1 21.94 -18.94 -26.71
C MET A 1 20.90 -17.92 -26.28
N GLU A 2 19.61 -18.30 -26.24
CA GLU A 2 18.58 -17.38 -25.75
C GLU A 2 18.84 -17.12 -24.28
N VAL A 3 19.04 -15.86 -23.91
CA VAL A 3 18.98 -15.44 -22.52
C VAL A 3 17.50 -15.46 -22.18
N VAL A 4 17.04 -16.53 -21.54
CA VAL A 4 15.71 -16.55 -20.94
C VAL A 4 15.70 -15.41 -19.94
N GLU A 5 14.98 -14.34 -20.28
CA GLU A 5 14.84 -13.21 -19.36
C GLU A 5 14.27 -13.73 -18.05
N GLU A 6 15.00 -13.48 -16.98
CA GLU A 6 14.56 -13.88 -15.67
C GLU A 6 13.32 -13.08 -15.28
N SER A 7 12.22 -13.77 -14.94
CA SER A 7 11.05 -13.07 -14.42
C SER A 7 11.32 -12.46 -13.03
N GLY A 8 10.59 -11.41 -12.68
CA GLY A 8 10.74 -10.74 -11.38
C GLY A 8 10.58 -11.69 -10.17
N ARG A 9 9.80 -12.77 -10.32
CA ARG A 9 9.62 -13.80 -9.28
C ARG A 9 10.90 -14.58 -9.04
N GLU A 10 11.53 -15.09 -10.10
CA GLU A 10 12.77 -15.88 -9.99
C GLU A 10 13.88 -15.00 -9.41
N ARG A 11 13.94 -13.73 -9.82
CA ARG A 11 14.94 -12.77 -9.33
C ARG A 11 14.84 -12.55 -7.83
N LEU A 12 13.61 -12.37 -7.34
CA LEU A 12 13.36 -12.18 -5.92
C LEU A 12 13.61 -13.48 -5.13
N LYS A 13 13.28 -14.64 -5.68
CA LYS A 13 13.52 -15.94 -5.04
C LYS A 13 15.02 -16.18 -4.85
N ARG A 14 15.84 -15.91 -5.87
CA ARG A 14 17.30 -16.04 -5.78
C ARG A 14 17.87 -15.08 -4.74
N HIS A 15 17.50 -13.81 -4.82
CA HIS A 15 18.04 -12.78 -3.93
C HIS A 15 17.74 -13.04 -2.45
N ARG A 16 16.55 -13.57 -2.12
CA ARG A 16 16.20 -13.95 -0.75
C ARG A 16 17.11 -15.03 -0.18
N VAL A 17 17.53 -15.99 -1.01
CA VAL A 17 18.44 -17.06 -0.59
C VAL A 17 19.85 -16.49 -0.44
N GLU A 18 20.32 -15.73 -1.43
CA GLU A 18 21.67 -15.16 -1.44
C GLU A 18 21.92 -14.18 -0.28
N MET A 19 20.94 -13.35 0.05
CA MET A 19 21.10 -12.30 1.06
C MET A 19 20.66 -12.73 2.46
N SER A 20 20.10 -13.93 2.63
CA SER A 20 19.63 -14.42 3.93
C SER A 20 20.78 -14.44 4.94
N GLY A 21 20.64 -13.68 6.03
CA GLY A 21 21.67 -13.56 7.07
C GLY A 21 22.92 -12.76 6.67
N HIS A 22 22.99 -12.24 5.44
CA HIS A 22 24.13 -11.44 4.94
C HIS A 22 23.85 -9.94 4.98
N VAL A 23 22.61 -9.56 5.27
CA VAL A 23 22.17 -8.17 5.42
C VAL A 23 21.95 -7.86 6.88
N TRP A 24 22.43 -6.70 7.31
CA TRP A 24 22.21 -6.19 8.65
C TRP A 24 21.31 -4.96 8.59
N ILE A 25 20.40 -4.85 9.55
CA ILE A 25 19.54 -3.68 9.70
C ILE A 25 20.35 -2.63 10.47
N PRO A 26 20.54 -1.43 9.92
CA PRO A 26 21.22 -0.34 10.62
C PRO A 26 20.64 -0.08 12.01
N ASP A 27 21.51 0.24 12.99
CA ASP A 27 21.09 0.62 14.35
C ASP A 27 20.16 1.84 14.36
N THR A 28 20.34 2.74 13.39
CA THR A 28 19.55 3.95 13.20
C THR A 28 18.89 3.95 11.84
N TRP A 29 17.60 4.28 11.81
CA TRP A 29 16.84 4.54 10.60
C TRP A 29 17.08 5.96 10.06
N GLY A 30 17.41 6.93 10.91
CA GLY A 30 17.66 8.33 10.53
C GLY A 30 16.40 9.21 10.46
N GLN A 31 15.24 8.68 10.85
CA GLN A 31 13.96 9.40 10.94
C GLN A 31 13.33 9.26 12.33
N GLU A 32 14.13 8.94 13.35
CA GLU A 32 13.67 8.72 14.73
C GLU A 32 12.94 9.95 15.30
N GLY A 33 13.28 11.15 14.82
CA GLY A 33 12.58 12.39 15.18
C GLY A 33 11.09 12.40 14.83
N LEU A 34 10.68 11.67 13.78
CA LEU A 34 9.27 11.58 13.38
C LEU A 34 8.44 10.73 14.35
N LEU A 35 9.06 9.79 15.07
CA LEU A 35 8.35 8.88 15.97
C LEU A 35 7.59 9.65 17.06
N LYS A 36 8.16 10.76 17.56
CA LYS A 36 7.50 11.63 18.54
C LYS A 36 6.23 12.30 18.00
N ASN A 37 6.20 12.58 16.69
CA ASN A 37 5.06 13.23 16.05
C ASN A 37 3.99 12.22 15.62
N TRP A 38 4.34 10.94 15.52
CA TRP A 38 3.43 9.86 15.10
C TRP A 38 2.72 9.17 16.27
N ILE A 39 3.04 9.51 17.51
CA ILE A 39 2.31 8.98 18.69
C ILE A 39 0.88 9.49 18.75
N ASP A 40 0.61 10.65 18.15
CA ASP A 40 -0.69 11.29 18.16
C ASP A 40 -1.42 11.00 16.86
N SER A 41 -2.33 10.01 16.89
CA SER A 41 -3.12 9.65 15.71
C SER A 41 -4.02 10.79 15.25
N THR A 42 -4.36 11.74 16.14
CA THR A 42 -5.25 12.87 15.82
C THR A 42 -4.67 13.79 14.75
N VAL A 43 -3.35 13.82 14.59
CA VAL A 43 -2.67 14.55 13.51
C VAL A 43 -3.05 14.01 12.12
N PHE A 44 -3.22 12.68 12.00
CA PHE A 44 -3.67 12.04 10.76
C PHE A 44 -5.19 12.05 10.64
N ASP A 45 -5.88 11.75 11.75
CA ASP A 45 -7.34 11.63 11.78
C ASP A 45 -7.99 12.99 11.47
N SER A 46 -7.45 14.11 11.97
CA SER A 46 -7.96 15.45 11.63
C SER A 46 -7.87 15.78 10.13
N SER A 47 -6.92 15.18 9.40
CA SER A 47 -6.86 15.32 7.95
C SER A 47 -7.88 14.43 7.23
N LEU A 48 -8.28 13.31 7.83
CA LEU A 48 -9.34 12.42 7.32
C LEU A 48 -10.75 12.95 7.67
N GLU A 49 -10.87 13.67 8.78
CA GLU A 49 -12.06 14.40 9.21
C GLU A 49 -12.36 15.63 8.34
N LYS A 50 -11.42 16.03 7.46
CA LYS A 50 -11.69 17.07 6.46
C LYS A 50 -12.89 16.63 5.62
N SER A 51 -13.91 17.50 5.61
CA SER A 51 -15.20 17.31 4.93
C SER A 51 -15.08 16.73 3.52
N ASN A 52 -14.04 17.11 2.79
CA ASN A 52 -13.82 16.71 1.41
C ASN A 52 -13.64 15.19 1.24
N ILE A 53 -12.98 14.50 2.17
CA ILE A 53 -12.77 13.05 2.09
C ILE A 53 -14.07 12.32 2.40
N MET A 54 -14.83 12.79 3.40
CA MET A 54 -16.15 12.25 3.72
C MET A 54 -17.12 12.45 2.54
N SER A 55 -17.16 13.64 1.94
CA SER A 55 -17.99 13.91 0.76
C SER A 55 -17.59 13.05 -0.45
N ALA A 56 -16.28 12.83 -0.68
CA ALA A 56 -15.82 11.95 -1.75
C ALA A 56 -16.25 10.49 -1.50
N ARG A 57 -16.17 10.01 -0.26
CA ARG A 57 -16.67 8.69 0.13
C ARG A 57 -18.18 8.57 -0.11
N ASP A 58 -18.96 9.56 0.29
CA ASP A 58 -20.41 9.56 0.11
C ASP A 58 -20.79 9.58 -1.38
N ALA A 59 -20.07 10.35 -2.20
CA ALA A 59 -20.24 10.37 -3.64
C ALA A 59 -19.97 8.99 -4.27
N LEU A 60 -18.88 8.32 -3.89
CA LEU A 60 -18.55 6.96 -4.38
C LEU A 60 -19.60 5.92 -3.93
N ILE A 61 -20.11 6.03 -2.70
CA ILE A 61 -21.19 5.15 -2.20
C ILE A 61 -22.48 5.39 -2.98
N GLN A 62 -22.81 6.67 -3.25
CA GLN A 62 -23.99 7.03 -4.02
C GLN A 62 -23.89 6.57 -5.47
N GLU A 63 -22.72 6.73 -6.10
CA GLU A 63 -22.42 6.18 -7.42
C GLU A 63 -22.53 4.66 -7.41
N GLY A 64 -21.90 3.95 -6.48
CA GLY A 64 -21.99 2.48 -6.37
C GLY A 64 -23.42 1.95 -6.16
N ARG A 65 -24.26 2.69 -5.41
CA ARG A 65 -25.68 2.36 -5.23
C ARG A 65 -26.51 2.68 -6.47
N SER A 66 -26.27 3.83 -7.09
CA SER A 66 -26.99 4.28 -8.29
C SER A 66 -26.60 3.48 -9.52
N THR A 67 -25.37 2.99 -9.57
CA THR A 67 -24.86 2.24 -10.72
C THR A 67 -25.36 0.82 -10.75
N THR A 68 -25.94 0.26 -9.66
CA THR A 68 -26.42 -1.14 -9.50
C THR A 68 -26.01 -1.92 -10.73
N LEU A 69 -24.70 -2.20 -10.83
CA LEU A 69 -24.16 -2.82 -12.03
C LEU A 69 -24.86 -4.16 -12.03
N ARG A 70 -25.90 -4.29 -12.87
CA ARG A 70 -26.56 -5.57 -13.12
C ARG A 70 -25.42 -6.43 -13.64
N ILE A 71 -24.87 -7.23 -12.74
CA ILE A 71 -24.00 -8.33 -13.11
C ILE A 71 -24.94 -9.26 -13.86
N GLU A 72 -25.12 -9.02 -15.16
CA GLU A 72 -25.72 -9.99 -16.06
C GLU A 72 -24.71 -11.11 -16.19
N ASN A 73 -24.91 -12.13 -15.38
CA ASN A 73 -24.23 -13.40 -15.56
C ASN A 73 -24.87 -14.05 -16.79
N SER A 74 -24.28 -13.87 -17.97
CA SER A 74 -24.61 -14.70 -19.12
C SER A 74 -23.85 -16.02 -18.98
N CYS A 75 -24.61 -17.09 -18.76
CA CYS A 75 -24.13 -18.48 -18.82
C CYS A 75 -23.65 -18.86 -20.23
#